data_AF-A0AAV9QBW6-F1
#
_entry.id   AF-A0AAV9QBW6-F1
#
_cell.length_a   1.000
_cell.length_b   1.000
_cell.length_c   1.000
_cell.angle_alpha   90.00
_cell.angle_beta   90.00
_cell.angle_gamma   90.00
#
_symmetry.space_group_name_H-M   'P 1'
#
loop_
_entity.id
_entity.type
_entity.pdbx_description
1 polymer ?
#
loop_
_entity_poly.entity_id
_entity_poly.type
_entity_poly.pdbx_seq_one_letter_code
_entity_poly.pdbx_strand_id
1 'polypeptide(L)'
;MPLVVPGINSNSNNSDSWMTKLMGKKLSDSTSNETSFAKKDLPQNHRVVDADGGMMTMDHNPDRLNVHVDKDGTVRKVTHG
;
A
#
# COMPACT_ATOMS: atom_id res chain seq x y z
N MET A 1 30.19 -18.48 -7.03
CA MET A 1 29.93 -17.99 -5.66
C MET A 1 28.41 -17.93 -5.46
N PRO A 2 27.81 -18.79 -4.62
CA PRO A 2 26.38 -18.67 -4.32
C PRO A 2 26.18 -17.48 -3.37
N LEU A 3 25.42 -16.48 -3.81
CA LEU A 3 25.03 -15.34 -2.99
C LEU A 3 23.98 -15.83 -1.98
N VAL A 4 24.39 -16.05 -0.74
CA VAL A 4 23.48 -16.23 0.39
C VAL A 4 22.80 -14.89 0.66
N VAL A 5 21.57 -14.73 0.18
CA VAL A 5 20.71 -13.60 0.54
C VAL A 5 20.15 -13.86 1.94
N PRO A 6 20.45 -13.02 2.95
CA PRO A 6 20.01 -13.23 4.31
C PRO A 6 18.49 -13.32 4.43
N GLY A 7 18.03 -14.23 5.29
CA GLY A 7 16.64 -14.56 5.52
C GLY A 7 15.74 -13.36 5.80
N ILE A 8 14.76 -13.18 4.93
CA ILE A 8 13.45 -12.58 5.20
C ILE A 8 12.69 -13.48 6.19
N ASN A 9 13.12 -13.53 7.44
CA ASN A 9 12.32 -14.11 8.52
C ASN A 9 11.70 -13.00 9.35
N SER A 10 10.37 -12.90 9.23
CA SER A 10 9.46 -12.85 10.37
C SER A 10 9.33 -11.51 11.11
N ASN A 11 8.52 -10.60 10.56
CA ASN A 11 7.34 -10.17 11.31
C ASN A 11 6.14 -9.98 10.38
N SER A 12 5.01 -10.53 10.81
CA SER A 12 3.76 -10.68 10.07
C SER A 12 3.03 -9.34 9.92
N ASN A 13 3.60 -8.38 9.21
CA ASN A 13 2.90 -7.16 8.86
C ASN A 13 2.33 -7.30 7.45
N ASN A 14 1.01 -7.43 7.33
CA ASN A 14 0.31 -7.40 6.04
C ASN A 14 0.73 -6.21 5.15
N SER A 15 1.25 -5.12 5.76
CA SER A 15 1.85 -3.96 5.09
C SER A 15 2.87 -4.32 4.03
N ASP A 16 3.76 -5.26 4.31
CA ASP A 16 4.92 -5.49 3.44
C ASP A 16 4.51 -6.23 2.17
N SER A 17 3.48 -7.08 2.29
CA SER A 17 2.85 -7.74 1.14
C SER A 17 2.12 -6.75 0.23
N TRP A 18 1.38 -5.80 0.81
CA TRP A 18 0.66 -4.77 0.06
C TRP A 18 1.61 -3.73 -0.51
N MET A 19 2.63 -3.34 0.23
CA MET A 19 3.70 -2.46 -0.23
C MET A 19 4.36 -3.05 -1.47
N THR A 20 4.76 -4.32 -1.43
CA THR A 20 5.37 -5.01 -2.58
C THR A 20 4.43 -5.07 -3.79
N LYS A 21 3.12 -5.23 -3.57
CA LYS A 21 2.12 -5.30 -4.65
C LYS A 21 1.77 -3.95 -5.26
N LEU A 22 1.68 -2.91 -4.44
CA LEU A 22 1.13 -1.61 -4.81
C LEU A 22 2.21 -0.60 -5.20
N MET A 23 3.42 -0.72 -4.65
CA MET A 23 4.51 0.23 -4.89
C MET A 23 4.77 0.47 -6.37
N GLY A 24 4.79 1.74 -6.76
CA GLY A 24 5.03 2.16 -8.14
C GLY A 24 3.84 1.94 -9.10
N LYS A 25 2.74 1.35 -8.64
CA LYS A 25 1.50 1.26 -9.42
C LYS A 25 0.59 2.46 -9.15
N LYS A 26 -0.22 2.79 -10.14
CA LYS A 26 -1.24 3.86 -10.03
C LYS A 26 -2.54 3.32 -9.47
N LEU A 27 -3.13 3.99 -8.48
CA LEU A 27 -4.45 3.58 -7.98
C LEU A 27 -5.54 3.99 -8.97
N SER A 28 -6.37 3.04 -9.41
CA SER A 28 -7.49 3.25 -10.34
C SER A 28 -8.79 2.77 -9.70
N ASP A 29 -9.94 3.32 -10.06
CA ASP A 29 -11.22 2.90 -9.47
C ASP A 29 -11.68 1.52 -9.93
N SER A 30 -11.34 1.07 -11.14
CA SER A 30 -11.93 -0.15 -11.73
C SER A 30 -10.95 -1.11 -12.40
N THR A 31 -9.75 -0.64 -12.76
CA THR A 31 -8.83 -1.40 -13.63
C THR A 31 -7.52 -1.74 -12.92
N SER A 32 -7.20 -3.04 -12.89
CA SER A 32 -5.92 -3.57 -12.43
C SER A 32 -5.12 -4.03 -13.64
N ASN A 33 -4.01 -3.34 -13.90
CA ASN A 33 -3.06 -3.60 -14.99
C ASN A 33 -1.64 -3.76 -14.42
N GLU A 34 -0.64 -4.00 -15.26
CA GLU A 34 0.76 -4.04 -14.81
C GLU A 34 1.19 -2.72 -14.15
N THR A 35 0.69 -1.59 -14.61
CA THR A 35 1.02 -0.24 -14.12
C THR A 35 -0.06 0.39 -13.24
N SER A 36 -1.21 -0.27 -13.03
CA SER A 36 -2.33 0.28 -12.25
C SER A 36 -2.99 -0.77 -11.37
N PHE A 37 -3.54 -0.38 -10.24
CA PHE A 37 -4.18 -1.28 -9.29
C PHE A 37 -5.57 -0.77 -8.93
N ALA A 38 -6.58 -1.62 -9.01
CA ALA A 38 -7.96 -1.24 -8.80
C ALA A 38 -8.30 -1.13 -7.30
N LYS A 39 -9.05 -0.08 -6.93
CA LYS A 39 -9.55 0.12 -5.55
C LYS A 39 -10.43 -1.04 -5.06
N LYS A 40 -11.12 -1.73 -5.96
CA LYS A 40 -11.91 -2.94 -5.64
C LYS A 40 -11.07 -4.13 -5.16
N ASP A 41 -9.79 -4.18 -5.54
CA ASP A 41 -8.89 -5.28 -5.17
C ASP A 41 -8.18 -5.01 -3.82
N LEU A 42 -8.40 -3.83 -3.23
CA LEU A 42 -7.94 -3.50 -1.89
C LEU A 42 -8.83 -4.13 -0.83
N PRO A 43 -8.30 -4.35 0.39
CA PRO A 43 -9.08 -4.89 1.47
C PRO A 43 -10.26 -3.98 1.82
N GLN A 44 -11.33 -4.56 2.35
CA GLN A 44 -12.55 -3.83 2.69
C GLN A 44 -12.28 -2.63 3.62
N ASN A 45 -11.35 -2.80 4.58
CA ASN A 45 -10.84 -1.72 5.41
C ASN A 45 -9.59 -1.10 4.76
N HIS A 46 -9.79 -0.15 3.85
CA HIS A 46 -8.72 0.65 3.29
C HIS A 46 -9.05 2.13 3.27
N ARG A 47 -8.00 2.95 3.26
CA ARG A 47 -8.08 4.40 3.10
C ARG A 47 -7.00 4.84 2.13
N VAL A 48 -7.41 5.62 1.14
CA VAL A 48 -6.47 6.28 0.23
C VAL A 48 -6.12 7.64 0.82
N VAL A 49 -4.84 7.92 0.93
CA VAL A 49 -4.29 9.15 1.47
C VAL A 49 -3.52 9.83 0.34
N ASP A 50 -3.95 11.02 -0.04
CA ASP A 50 -3.25 11.78 -1.06
C ASP A 50 -1.92 12.33 -0.53
N ALA A 51 -0.99 12.64 -1.42
CA ALA A 51 0.37 13.10 -1.08
C ALA A 51 0.39 14.37 -0.23
N ASP A 52 -0.68 15.16 -0.28
CA ASP A 52 -0.85 16.35 0.57
C ASP A 52 -1.13 16.01 2.04
N GLY A 53 -1.24 14.72 2.39
CA GLY A 53 -1.36 14.27 3.78
C GLY A 53 -2.53 14.94 4.50
N GLY A 54 -3.64 15.11 3.78
CA GLY A 54 -4.83 15.78 4.28
C GLY A 54 -5.21 15.26 5.66
N MET A 55 -5.64 16.16 6.55
CA MET A 55 -5.82 15.92 7.99
C MET A 55 -6.30 14.49 8.29
N MET A 56 -5.39 13.67 8.79
CA MET A 56 -5.71 12.32 9.21
C MET A 56 -6.31 12.40 10.61
N THR A 57 -7.54 11.92 10.76
CA THR A 57 -8.09 11.63 12.07
C THR A 57 -7.18 10.63 12.78
N MET A 58 -6.87 10.87 14.05
CA MET A 58 -6.05 9.99 14.91
C MET A 58 -6.78 8.70 15.32
N ASP A 59 -7.75 8.27 14.51
CA ASP A 59 -8.47 7.02 14.74
C ASP A 59 -7.58 5.87 14.27
N HIS A 60 -6.97 5.19 15.25
CA HIS A 60 -6.04 4.10 15.03
C HIS A 60 -6.80 2.79 14.85
N ASN A 61 -6.81 2.29 13.61
CA ASN A 61 -7.42 1.03 13.25
C ASN A 61 -6.33 0.08 12.72
N PRO A 62 -5.88 -0.90 13.52
CA PRO A 62 -4.79 -1.80 13.14
C PRO A 62 -5.13 -2.67 11.92
N ASP A 63 -6.42 -2.91 11.64
CA ASP A 63 -6.88 -3.67 10.49
C ASP A 63 -7.04 -2.82 9.22
N ARG A 64 -6.88 -1.48 9.31
CA ARG A 64 -7.02 -0.58 8.16
C ARG A 64 -5.73 -0.42 7.39
N LEU A 65 -5.82 -0.62 6.07
CA LEU A 65 -4.75 -0.35 5.13
C LEU A 65 -4.79 1.11 4.66
N ASN A 66 -3.79 1.91 5.02
CA ASN A 66 -3.62 3.27 4.52
C ASN A 66 -2.65 3.26 3.33
N VAL A 67 -3.15 3.63 2.15
CA VAL A 67 -2.38 3.70 0.90
C VAL A 67 -2.10 5.16 0.58
N HIS A 68 -0.83 5.55 0.63
CA HIS A 68 -0.37 6.89 0.31
C HIS A 68 -0.03 6.97 -1.17
N VAL A 69 -0.78 7.80 -1.88
CA VAL A 69 -0.61 8.04 -3.31
C VAL A 69 -0.02 9.43 -3.55
N ASP A 70 0.76 9.59 -4.62
CA ASP A 70 1.28 10.90 -5.02
C ASP A 70 0.20 11.74 -5.73
N LYS A 71 0.53 12.99 -6.08
CA LYS A 71 -0.34 13.86 -6.89
C LYS A 71 -0.76 13.23 -8.22
N ASP A 72 0.12 12.41 -8.78
CA ASP A 72 -0.15 11.64 -9.99
C ASP A 72 -1.01 10.39 -9.73
N GLY A 73 -1.30 10.02 -8.48
CA GLY A 73 -2.05 8.81 -8.10
C GLY A 73 -1.18 7.55 -7.99
N THR A 74 0.15 7.69 -8.05
CA THR A 74 1.11 6.58 -7.89
C THR A 74 1.32 6.27 -6.42
N VAL A 75 1.23 4.99 -6.04
CA VAL A 75 1.45 4.57 -4.65
C VAL A 75 2.92 4.74 -4.30
N ARG A 76 3.18 5.56 -3.27
CA ARG A 76 4.52 5.80 -2.72
C ARG A 76 4.76 5.13 -1.38
N LYS A 77 3.70 4.91 -0.60
CA LYS A 77 3.83 4.30 0.72
C LYS A 77 2.56 3.58 1.11
N VAL A 78 2.70 2.48 1.84
CA VAL A 78 1.60 1.74 2.42
C VAL A 78 1.87 1.62 3.92
N THR A 79 0.86 1.88 4.74
CA THR A 79 0.93 1.82 6.20
C THR A 79 -0.31 1.13 6.74
N HIS A 80 -0.20 0.46 7.88
CA HIS A 80 -1.35 -0.07 8.63
C HIS A 80 -1.50 0.71 9.92
N GLY A 81 -2.74 0.97 10.33
CA GLY A 81 -3.06 1.72 11.54
C GLY A 81 -4.14 2.77 11.39
#